data_AF-A0AAJ1QUX6-F1
#
_entry.id   AF-A0AAJ1QUX6-F1
#
_cell.length_a   1.000
_cell.length_b   1.000
_cell.length_c   1.000
_cell.angle_alpha   90.00
_cell.angle_beta   90.00
_cell.angle_gamma   90.00
#
_symmetry.space_group_name_H-M   'P 1'
#
loop_
_entity.id
_entity.type
_entity.pdbx_description
1 polymer ?
#
loop_
_entity_poly.entity_id
_entity_poly.type
_entity_poly.pdbx_seq_one_letter_code
_entity_poly.pdbx_strand_id
1 'polypeptide(L)'
;MKNLNLKIAILTIITVISFNYNAFSQVGIGTVTPDASSMLDISSTKKGMLAPRMTTAERVAITTPANGLLVYDISENAFYFYQSSTWVKMESESASRVNHKIIKSAADLSEELAAGGGSKYLLTTNTLYEINGTVDLAYSIDLNNAYLIGLDTNEDILVKPGGTMFVSSKGGTIKSLTLKAPGGTIFNMTGNSTNSFVFRDSIVVNSASIGTISGYGLVFFSIVQFSGNTTGITYSNISDLLLSNIGWFSNNSGTYETLTGTFDIVEKQGGFSELNGAAIGLDVSSNPTVGKGILTGASFSGTSTEYVKKYTVGSYSGYNFNNAWTVDCPGLPVESDQLASGNIYYDGDITSGFRQSVSNGTAFNLIGNSNSNTTTAVNLLRMSSPQNNKLTYLGKKTRTFQINATLSVRGETLSGNFYAFFIRKNGSDSLIETNTLMRVNNTSDISSNAISGTVELAPNDYIEIWGQRLIGSGNTSIAVFSLNMNIK
;
A
#
# COMPACT_ATOMS: atom_id res chain seq x y z
N MET A 1 49.60 -75.76 -72.14
CA MET A 1 49.70 -74.28 -72.06
C MET A 1 48.37 -73.55 -71.77
N LYS A 2 47.19 -74.03 -72.20
CA LYS A 2 45.89 -73.33 -71.94
C LYS A 2 45.46 -73.20 -70.46
N ASN A 3 45.73 -74.19 -69.59
CA ASN A 3 45.27 -74.17 -68.19
C ASN A 3 46.09 -73.27 -67.24
N LEU A 4 47.30 -72.87 -67.64
CA LEU A 4 48.15 -71.98 -66.85
C LEU A 4 47.69 -70.51 -66.98
N ASN A 5 47.28 -70.12 -68.20
CA ASN A 5 46.81 -68.76 -68.48
C ASN A 5 45.46 -68.44 -67.82
N LEU A 6 44.58 -69.45 -67.64
CA LEU A 6 43.29 -69.26 -66.94
C LEU A 6 43.47 -69.09 -65.43
N LYS A 7 44.40 -69.84 -64.81
CA LYS A 7 44.72 -69.68 -63.38
C LYS A 7 45.41 -68.35 -63.09
N ILE A 8 46.26 -67.88 -63.99
CA ILE A 8 46.87 -66.55 -63.90
C ILE A 8 45.80 -65.47 -64.05
N ALA A 9 44.88 -65.58 -65.01
CA ALA A 9 43.79 -64.60 -65.17
C ALA A 9 42.85 -64.52 -63.95
N ILE A 10 42.51 -65.64 -63.33
CA ILE A 10 41.68 -65.68 -62.11
C ILE A 10 42.43 -65.08 -60.92
N LEU A 11 43.73 -65.36 -60.77
CA LEU A 11 44.55 -64.76 -59.72
C LEU A 11 44.68 -63.25 -59.91
N THR A 12 44.84 -62.76 -61.15
CA THR A 12 44.88 -61.33 -61.46
C THR A 12 43.54 -60.65 -61.18
N ILE A 13 42.41 -61.28 -61.49
CA ILE A 13 41.06 -60.74 -61.19
C ILE A 13 40.81 -60.69 -59.67
N ILE A 14 41.17 -61.73 -58.92
CA ILE A 14 41.04 -61.73 -57.44
C ILE A 14 41.94 -60.65 -56.81
N THR A 15 43.13 -60.44 -57.37
CA THR A 15 44.06 -59.40 -56.90
C THR A 15 43.51 -58.00 -57.17
N VAL A 16 42.91 -57.75 -58.34
CA VAL A 16 42.33 -56.44 -58.71
C VAL A 16 41.06 -56.09 -57.90
N ILE A 17 40.26 -57.08 -57.51
CA ILE A 17 39.06 -56.87 -56.68
C ILE A 17 39.42 -56.57 -55.21
N SER A 18 40.58 -57.03 -54.73
CA SER A 18 41.04 -56.86 -53.34
C SER A 18 41.56 -55.46 -52.99
N PHE A 19 41.67 -54.54 -53.95
CA PHE A 19 42.25 -53.19 -53.75
C PHE A 19 41.24 -52.05 -53.54
N ASN A 20 39.94 -52.33 -53.39
CA ASN A 20 38.93 -51.30 -53.10
C ASN A 20 38.75 -51.07 -51.57
N TYR A 21 39.83 -50.70 -50.88
CA TYR A 21 39.71 -50.12 -49.55
C TYR A 21 39.59 -48.60 -49.69
N ASN A 22 38.37 -48.07 -49.54
CA ASN A 22 38.18 -46.65 -49.30
C ASN A 22 38.74 -46.34 -47.90
N ALA A 23 40.00 -45.95 -47.81
CA ALA A 23 40.58 -45.42 -46.58
C ALA A 23 40.15 -43.95 -46.46
N PHE A 24 39.14 -43.68 -45.63
CA PHE A 24 38.86 -42.31 -45.20
C PHE A 24 39.98 -41.88 -44.26
N SER A 25 40.68 -40.78 -44.59
CA SER A 25 41.72 -40.21 -43.74
C SER A 25 41.09 -39.37 -42.62
N GLN A 26 40.44 -40.02 -41.66
CA GLN A 26 40.03 -39.38 -40.41
C GLN A 26 41.19 -39.40 -39.42
N VAL A 27 41.39 -38.31 -38.69
CA VAL A 27 42.42 -38.25 -37.64
C VAL A 27 41.80 -38.70 -36.33
N GLY A 28 42.11 -39.92 -35.91
CA GLY A 28 41.82 -40.40 -34.56
C GLY A 28 43.00 -40.16 -33.64
N ILE A 29 42.80 -39.47 -32.51
CA ILE A 29 43.78 -39.35 -31.43
C ILE A 29 43.22 -40.06 -30.20
N GLY A 30 43.80 -41.22 -29.86
CA GLY A 30 43.33 -42.04 -28.73
C GLY A 30 42.11 -42.92 -29.05
N THR A 31 41.67 -42.96 -30.31
CA THR A 31 40.67 -43.91 -30.84
C THR A 31 41.14 -44.45 -32.19
N VAL A 32 40.86 -45.73 -32.45
CA VAL A 32 41.10 -46.38 -33.76
C VAL A 32 39.84 -46.41 -34.63
N THR A 33 38.71 -46.03 -34.06
CA THR A 33 37.41 -45.89 -34.74
C THR A 33 36.89 -44.47 -34.47
N PRO A 34 37.41 -43.45 -35.17
CA PRO A 34 36.84 -42.11 -35.11
C PRO A 34 35.35 -42.15 -35.43
N ASP A 35 34.57 -41.27 -34.80
CA ASP A 35 33.17 -41.12 -35.15
C ASP A 35 33.04 -40.83 -36.66
N ALA A 36 32.11 -41.51 -37.33
CA ALA A 36 31.94 -41.41 -38.78
C ALA A 36 31.57 -40.00 -39.26
N SER A 37 31.05 -39.14 -38.37
CA SER A 37 30.73 -37.73 -38.65
C SER A 37 31.91 -36.77 -38.41
N SER A 38 33.04 -37.25 -37.90
CA SER A 38 34.19 -36.42 -37.50
C SER A 38 35.35 -36.46 -38.51
N MET A 39 36.01 -35.32 -38.69
CA MET A 39 37.31 -35.26 -39.40
C MET A 39 38.49 -35.43 -38.43
N LEU A 40 38.30 -35.04 -37.17
CA LEU A 40 39.21 -35.21 -36.05
C LEU A 40 38.40 -35.70 -34.83
N ASP A 41 38.73 -36.87 -34.31
CA ASP A 41 38.14 -37.43 -33.08
C ASP A 41 39.24 -37.63 -32.04
N ILE A 42 39.05 -37.06 -30.85
CA ILE A 42 40.01 -37.13 -29.75
C ILE A 42 39.33 -37.82 -28.58
N SER A 43 39.77 -39.04 -28.25
CA SER A 43 39.26 -39.81 -27.12
C SER A 43 40.32 -39.96 -26.04
N SER A 44 40.00 -39.50 -24.83
CA SER A 44 40.84 -39.71 -23.65
C SER A 44 40.01 -39.60 -22.38
N THR A 45 40.31 -40.43 -21.39
CA THR A 45 39.73 -40.33 -20.04
C THR A 45 40.61 -39.55 -19.06
N LYS A 46 41.81 -39.12 -19.49
CA LYS A 46 42.82 -38.48 -18.61
C LYS A 46 43.38 -37.17 -19.15
N LYS A 47 43.21 -36.86 -20.43
CA LYS A 47 43.78 -35.67 -21.09
C LYS A 47 42.71 -34.94 -21.88
N GLY A 48 42.81 -33.62 -21.97
CA GLY A 48 41.95 -32.79 -22.81
C GLY A 48 42.67 -32.27 -24.05
N MET A 49 41.95 -31.50 -24.87
CA MET A 49 42.53 -30.73 -25.98
C MET A 49 42.86 -29.32 -25.50
N LEU A 50 44.09 -28.86 -25.75
CA LEU A 50 44.45 -27.45 -25.60
C LEU A 50 44.19 -26.74 -26.94
N ALA A 51 43.21 -25.84 -26.95
CA ALA A 51 43.05 -24.90 -28.07
C ALA A 51 44.24 -23.91 -28.10
N PRO A 52 44.52 -23.26 -29.25
CA PRO A 52 45.50 -22.18 -29.34
C PRO A 52 45.25 -21.13 -28.26
N ARG A 53 46.28 -20.84 -27.47
CA ARG A 53 46.24 -19.87 -26.37
C ARG A 53 46.93 -18.58 -26.80
N MET A 54 46.26 -17.46 -26.63
CA MET A 54 46.76 -16.15 -27.06
C MET A 54 46.11 -15.04 -26.24
N THR A 55 46.73 -13.86 -26.20
CA THR A 55 46.16 -12.65 -25.58
C THR A 55 45.01 -12.10 -26.40
N THR A 56 44.21 -11.20 -25.82
CA THR A 56 43.14 -10.50 -26.55
C THR A 56 43.67 -9.74 -27.76
N ALA A 57 44.84 -9.10 -27.64
CA ALA A 57 45.46 -8.38 -28.74
C ALA A 57 45.82 -9.31 -29.90
N GLU A 58 46.39 -10.48 -29.59
CA GLU A 58 46.75 -11.50 -30.59
C GLU A 58 45.51 -12.12 -31.25
N ARG A 59 44.46 -12.42 -30.47
CA ARG A 59 43.17 -12.92 -30.99
C ARG A 59 42.54 -11.97 -31.98
N VAL A 60 42.46 -10.69 -31.63
CA VAL A 60 41.88 -9.64 -32.49
C VAL A 60 42.77 -9.37 -33.71
N ALA A 61 44.07 -9.58 -33.60
CA ALA A 61 45.03 -9.42 -34.69
C ALA A 61 45.02 -10.56 -35.73
N ILE A 62 44.28 -11.66 -35.50
CA ILE A 62 44.14 -12.72 -36.51
C ILE A 62 43.46 -12.13 -37.75
N THR A 63 44.19 -12.10 -38.88
CA THR A 63 43.66 -11.64 -40.16
C THR A 63 42.75 -12.70 -40.77
N THR A 64 41.56 -12.30 -41.21
CA THR A 64 40.57 -13.18 -41.87
C THR A 64 40.30 -14.50 -41.14
N PRO A 65 39.92 -14.47 -39.85
CA PRO A 65 39.63 -15.70 -39.10
C PRO A 65 38.42 -16.42 -39.71
N ALA A 66 38.49 -17.75 -39.78
CA ALA A 66 37.41 -18.57 -40.29
C ALA A 66 36.26 -18.65 -39.28
N ASN A 67 35.01 -18.72 -39.76
CA ASN A 67 33.88 -19.03 -38.89
C ASN A 67 34.09 -20.40 -38.22
N GLY A 68 33.86 -20.46 -36.91
CA GLY A 68 34.11 -21.63 -36.08
C GLY A 68 35.55 -21.76 -35.55
N LEU A 69 36.46 -20.80 -35.84
CA LEU A 69 37.81 -20.79 -35.28
C LEU A 69 37.75 -20.63 -33.76
N LEU A 70 38.18 -21.65 -33.01
CA LEU A 70 38.19 -21.67 -31.54
C LEU A 70 39.59 -21.35 -30.99
N VAL A 71 39.65 -20.42 -30.04
CA VAL A 71 40.87 -20.05 -29.32
C VAL A 71 40.56 -19.90 -27.82
N TYR A 72 41.60 -19.99 -27.00
CA TYR A 72 41.52 -19.64 -25.59
C TYR A 72 42.25 -18.31 -25.35
N ASP A 73 41.50 -17.27 -24.99
CA ASP A 73 42.02 -15.95 -24.68
C ASP A 73 42.57 -15.94 -23.25
N ILE A 74 43.90 -15.82 -23.10
CA ILE A 74 44.58 -15.85 -21.79
C ILE A 74 44.52 -14.51 -21.06
N SER A 75 44.15 -13.42 -21.74
CA SER A 75 43.94 -12.12 -21.09
C SER A 75 42.58 -12.08 -20.39
N GLU A 76 41.58 -12.73 -20.98
CA GLU A 76 40.22 -12.81 -20.43
C GLU A 76 39.89 -14.15 -19.74
N ASN A 77 40.81 -15.12 -19.78
CA ASN A 77 40.64 -16.47 -19.24
C ASN A 77 39.38 -17.20 -19.77
N ALA A 78 39.06 -17.03 -21.06
CA ALA A 78 37.83 -17.55 -21.67
C ALA A 78 38.06 -18.16 -23.06
N PHE A 79 37.22 -19.12 -23.43
CA PHE A 79 37.15 -19.58 -24.81
C PHE A 79 36.41 -18.57 -25.68
N TYR A 80 36.91 -18.40 -26.90
CA TYR A 80 36.34 -17.54 -27.92
C TYR A 80 36.25 -18.30 -29.24
N PHE A 81 35.13 -18.18 -29.95
CA PHE A 81 35.03 -18.64 -31.33
C PHE A 81 34.67 -17.50 -32.28
N TYR A 82 35.19 -17.54 -33.49
CA TYR A 82 34.86 -16.53 -34.49
C TYR A 82 33.55 -16.89 -35.21
N GLN A 83 32.64 -15.94 -35.31
CA GLN A 83 31.35 -16.10 -35.98
C GLN A 83 30.95 -14.78 -36.63
N SER A 84 30.62 -14.80 -37.92
CA SER A 84 29.96 -13.69 -38.62
C SER A 84 30.63 -12.32 -38.39
N SER A 85 31.96 -12.29 -38.55
CA SER A 85 32.79 -11.08 -38.39
C SER A 85 33.00 -10.58 -36.95
N THR A 86 32.67 -11.39 -35.94
CA THR A 86 32.93 -11.05 -34.54
C THR A 86 33.48 -12.26 -33.76
N TRP A 87 34.21 -11.96 -32.70
CA TRP A 87 34.62 -12.96 -31.72
C TRP A 87 33.54 -13.09 -30.65
N VAL A 88 32.98 -14.28 -30.51
CA VAL A 88 31.96 -14.60 -29.51
C VAL A 88 32.61 -15.32 -28.34
N LYS A 89 32.42 -14.78 -27.15
CA LYS A 89 32.88 -15.38 -25.89
C LYS A 89 32.00 -16.57 -25.54
N MET A 90 32.60 -17.70 -25.19
CA MET A 90 31.90 -18.82 -24.59
C MET A 90 31.88 -18.63 -23.07
N GLU A 91 30.79 -18.06 -22.56
CA GLU A 91 30.58 -17.94 -21.12
C GLU A 91 30.20 -19.31 -20.53
N SER A 92 30.79 -19.68 -19.40
CA SER A 92 30.21 -20.72 -18.52
C SER A 92 29.25 -20.03 -17.56
N GLU A 93 28.14 -20.67 -17.17
CA GLU A 93 27.09 -20.18 -16.25
C GLU A 93 27.57 -19.85 -14.81
N SER A 94 28.86 -19.57 -14.62
CA SER A 94 29.47 -19.20 -13.33
C SER A 94 29.06 -17.80 -12.83
N ALA A 95 28.20 -17.07 -13.54
CA ALA A 95 27.62 -15.80 -13.09
C ALA A 95 26.23 -15.95 -12.44
N SER A 96 25.76 -17.17 -12.16
CA SER A 96 24.51 -17.36 -11.42
C SER A 96 24.69 -17.09 -9.92
N ARG A 97 23.71 -16.44 -9.31
CA ARG A 97 23.66 -16.28 -7.85
C ARG A 97 23.61 -17.65 -7.19
N VAL A 98 24.31 -17.82 -6.06
CA VAL A 98 24.38 -19.11 -5.34
C VAL A 98 23.01 -19.59 -4.85
N ASN A 99 22.15 -18.66 -4.41
CA ASN A 99 20.78 -18.97 -3.99
C ASN A 99 19.77 -18.47 -5.02
N HIS A 100 19.78 -19.05 -6.22
CA HIS A 100 18.87 -18.69 -7.29
C HIS A 100 18.33 -19.92 -8.02
N LYS A 101 17.02 -19.91 -8.30
CA LYS A 101 16.33 -20.96 -9.04
C LYS A 101 15.33 -20.36 -10.03
N ILE A 102 15.41 -20.78 -11.29
CA ILE A 102 14.46 -20.38 -12.33
C ILE A 102 13.35 -21.44 -12.41
N ILE A 103 12.09 -20.98 -12.42
CA ILE A 103 10.88 -21.80 -12.45
C ILE A 103 10.15 -21.52 -13.76
N LYS A 104 10.12 -22.53 -14.64
CA LYS A 104 9.41 -22.51 -15.92
C LYS A 104 8.12 -23.33 -15.88
N SER A 105 8.01 -24.22 -14.90
CA SER A 105 6.84 -25.04 -14.65
C SER A 105 6.77 -25.46 -13.18
N ALA A 106 5.61 -25.93 -12.73
CA ALA A 106 5.46 -26.45 -11.38
C ALA A 106 6.36 -27.67 -11.08
N ALA A 107 6.83 -28.39 -12.11
CA ALA A 107 7.75 -29.52 -11.94
C ALA A 107 9.13 -29.09 -11.41
N ASP A 108 9.54 -27.85 -11.69
CA ASP A 108 10.80 -27.28 -11.19
C ASP A 108 10.77 -27.09 -9.67
N LEU A 109 9.57 -27.07 -9.05
CA LEU A 109 9.37 -26.94 -7.60
C LEU A 109 9.26 -28.29 -6.86
N SER A 110 9.72 -29.39 -7.46
CA SER A 110 9.61 -30.73 -6.86
C SER A 110 10.35 -30.87 -5.52
N GLU A 111 11.51 -30.24 -5.37
CA GLU A 111 12.28 -30.21 -4.11
C GLU A 111 11.54 -29.43 -3.02
N GLU A 112 10.98 -28.28 -3.38
CA GLU A 112 10.18 -27.44 -2.49
C GLU A 112 8.87 -28.14 -2.09
N LEU A 113 8.28 -28.92 -2.99
CA LEU A 113 7.12 -29.74 -2.69
C LEU A 113 7.44 -30.84 -1.68
N ALA A 114 8.58 -31.53 -1.85
CA ALA A 114 9.05 -32.52 -0.90
C ALA A 114 9.34 -31.89 0.47
N ALA A 115 10.00 -30.72 0.50
CA ALA A 115 10.26 -29.96 1.72
C ALA A 115 8.97 -29.49 2.40
N GLY A 116 7.92 -29.18 1.64
CA GLY A 116 6.58 -28.85 2.13
C GLY A 116 5.69 -30.06 2.42
N GLY A 117 6.27 -31.26 2.53
CA GLY A 117 5.56 -32.48 2.90
C GLY A 117 4.54 -32.96 1.87
N GLY A 118 4.67 -32.56 0.60
CA GLY A 118 3.77 -32.94 -0.49
C GLY A 118 2.46 -32.15 -0.55
N SER A 119 2.28 -31.13 0.31
CA SER A 119 1.04 -30.33 0.38
C SER A 119 1.19 -28.88 -0.08
N LYS A 120 2.42 -28.38 -0.13
CA LYS A 120 2.77 -27.01 -0.48
C LYS A 120 4.21 -26.95 -0.99
N TYR A 121 4.54 -25.92 -1.76
CA TYR A 121 5.91 -25.61 -2.14
C TYR A 121 6.55 -24.77 -1.05
N LEU A 122 7.35 -25.39 -0.18
CA LEU A 122 8.11 -24.67 0.86
C LEU A 122 9.38 -24.10 0.24
N LEU A 123 9.40 -22.79 -0.01
CA LEU A 123 10.57 -22.13 -0.58
C LEU A 123 11.72 -22.10 0.41
N THR A 124 12.94 -22.11 -0.12
CA THR A 124 14.14 -21.99 0.71
C THR A 124 14.33 -20.54 1.16
N THR A 125 14.56 -20.34 2.46
CA THR A 125 14.80 -19.01 3.04
C THR A 125 15.97 -18.31 2.36
N ASN A 126 15.89 -17.00 2.14
CA ASN A 126 16.96 -16.19 1.52
C ASN A 126 17.40 -16.69 0.13
N THR A 127 16.50 -17.35 -0.61
CA THR A 127 16.70 -17.78 -1.98
C THR A 127 15.84 -16.94 -2.94
N LEU A 128 16.40 -16.63 -4.11
CA LEU A 128 15.71 -15.97 -5.20
C LEU A 128 15.09 -17.02 -6.12
N TYR A 129 13.79 -16.90 -6.35
CA TYR A 129 13.03 -17.70 -7.29
C TYR A 129 12.58 -16.79 -8.42
N GLU A 130 13.01 -17.08 -9.64
CA GLU A 130 12.62 -16.33 -10.84
C GLU A 130 11.57 -17.14 -11.61
N ILE A 131 10.39 -16.56 -11.82
CA ILE A 131 9.39 -17.13 -12.71
C ILE A 131 9.73 -16.70 -14.13
N ASN A 132 9.74 -17.67 -15.04
CA ASN A 132 9.99 -17.43 -16.46
C ASN A 132 8.85 -18.05 -17.26
N GLY A 133 7.92 -17.20 -17.69
CA GLY A 133 6.68 -17.59 -18.37
C GLY A 133 5.51 -17.88 -17.41
N THR A 134 4.49 -18.53 -17.95
CA THR A 134 3.27 -18.85 -17.19
C THR A 134 3.39 -20.20 -16.47
N VAL A 135 3.24 -20.18 -15.15
CA VAL A 135 3.34 -21.37 -14.29
C VAL A 135 2.03 -21.65 -13.58
N ASP A 136 1.42 -22.80 -13.91
CA ASP A 136 0.22 -23.31 -13.24
C ASP A 136 0.57 -24.09 -11.96
N LEU A 137 0.14 -23.58 -10.82
CA LEU A 137 0.44 -24.13 -9.50
C LEU A 137 -0.62 -25.15 -9.07
N ALA A 138 -0.17 -26.39 -8.83
CA ALA A 138 -0.98 -27.43 -8.19
C ALA A 138 -1.22 -27.13 -6.69
N TYR A 139 -0.16 -26.75 -5.98
CA TYR A 139 -0.16 -26.52 -4.53
C TYR A 139 0.10 -25.07 -4.16
N SER A 140 -0.15 -24.69 -2.90
CA SER A 140 0.18 -23.36 -2.39
C SER A 140 1.69 -23.17 -2.25
N ILE A 141 2.16 -21.93 -2.39
CA ILE A 141 3.54 -21.53 -2.13
C ILE A 141 3.64 -21.01 -0.70
N ASP A 142 4.59 -21.55 0.06
CA ASP A 142 5.07 -20.97 1.31
C ASP A 142 6.35 -20.22 1.09
N LEU A 143 6.21 -18.88 1.07
CA LEU A 143 7.30 -17.95 0.77
C LEU A 143 8.47 -18.12 1.73
N ASN A 144 8.23 -18.45 3.01
CA ASN A 144 9.28 -18.75 3.99
C ASN A 144 10.48 -17.76 3.95
N ASN A 145 10.22 -16.44 3.86
CA ASN A 145 11.25 -15.40 3.73
C ASN A 145 12.17 -15.55 2.50
N ALA A 146 11.63 -16.07 1.39
CA ALA A 146 12.27 -16.11 0.08
C ALA A 146 11.85 -14.89 -0.77
N TYR A 147 12.53 -14.74 -1.91
CA TYR A 147 12.26 -13.70 -2.90
C TYR A 147 11.71 -14.36 -4.15
N LEU A 148 10.57 -13.91 -4.63
CA LEU A 148 9.92 -14.40 -5.83
C LEU A 148 9.81 -13.24 -6.82
N ILE A 149 10.40 -13.39 -8.01
CA ILE A 149 10.48 -12.32 -9.00
C ILE A 149 10.03 -12.79 -10.38
N GLY A 150 9.58 -11.85 -11.19
CA GLY A 150 9.56 -11.95 -12.65
C GLY A 150 10.36 -10.80 -13.26
N LEU A 151 10.48 -10.82 -14.58
CA LEU A 151 11.14 -9.78 -15.37
C LEU A 151 10.14 -9.04 -16.28
N ASP A 152 9.11 -9.74 -16.76
CA ASP A 152 8.02 -9.17 -17.55
C ASP A 152 6.65 -9.61 -17.02
N THR A 153 5.90 -8.68 -16.43
CA THR A 153 4.56 -8.95 -15.89
C THR A 153 3.56 -9.46 -16.93
N ASN A 154 3.80 -9.29 -18.24
CA ASN A 154 2.92 -9.80 -19.29
C ASN A 154 3.15 -11.29 -19.59
N GLU A 155 4.34 -11.82 -19.31
CA GLU A 155 4.72 -13.21 -19.60
C GLU A 155 4.90 -14.04 -18.34
N ASP A 156 5.44 -13.45 -17.27
CA ASP A 156 5.75 -14.09 -16.00
C ASP A 156 4.52 -14.09 -15.08
N ILE A 157 3.73 -15.17 -15.21
CA ILE A 157 2.42 -15.29 -14.59
C ILE A 157 2.38 -16.51 -13.67
N LEU A 158 1.96 -16.31 -12.43
CA LEU A 158 1.56 -17.42 -11.55
C LEU A 158 0.05 -17.61 -11.60
N VAL A 159 -0.36 -18.84 -11.90
CA VAL A 159 -1.77 -19.22 -11.98
C VAL A 159 -2.08 -20.25 -10.90
N LYS A 160 -3.08 -19.97 -10.07
CA LYS A 160 -3.64 -20.93 -9.10
C LYS A 160 -5.13 -21.14 -9.40
N PRO A 161 -5.51 -22.16 -10.19
CA PRO A 161 -6.90 -22.31 -10.65
C PRO A 161 -7.94 -22.38 -9.52
N GLY A 162 -7.58 -22.95 -8.37
CA GLY A 162 -8.42 -23.00 -7.17
C GLY A 162 -7.61 -23.21 -5.89
N GLY A 163 -8.23 -22.99 -4.73
CA GLY A 163 -7.55 -22.96 -3.43
C GLY A 163 -6.70 -21.70 -3.24
N THR A 164 -5.74 -21.72 -2.33
CA THR A 164 -4.89 -20.54 -2.05
C THR A 164 -3.56 -20.61 -2.80
N MET A 165 -3.10 -19.48 -3.35
CA MET A 165 -1.79 -19.35 -3.99
C MET A 165 -0.67 -19.21 -2.97
N PHE A 166 -0.74 -18.25 -2.04
CA PHE A 166 0.29 -18.01 -1.03
C PHE A 166 -0.20 -18.25 0.40
N VAL A 167 0.56 -19.07 1.13
CA VAL A 167 0.41 -19.32 2.57
C VAL A 167 1.77 -19.11 3.23
N SER A 168 1.94 -18.12 4.09
CA SER A 168 3.24 -17.93 4.75
C SER A 168 3.05 -17.33 6.13
N SER A 169 3.93 -17.74 7.04
CA SER A 169 4.09 -17.15 8.37
C SER A 169 5.32 -16.26 8.50
N LYS A 170 6.34 -16.46 7.66
CA LYS A 170 7.58 -15.67 7.72
C LYS A 170 7.59 -14.51 6.71
N GLY A 171 6.59 -14.42 5.85
CA GLY A 171 6.53 -13.44 4.78
C GLY A 171 7.54 -13.74 3.68
N GLY A 172 8.11 -12.69 3.09
CA GLY A 172 8.96 -12.75 1.90
C GLY A 172 8.72 -11.57 0.98
N THR A 173 9.27 -11.63 -0.23
CA THR A 173 9.06 -10.59 -1.25
C THR A 173 8.52 -11.20 -2.53
N ILE A 174 7.50 -10.54 -3.12
CA ILE A 174 7.02 -10.82 -4.47
C ILE A 174 7.20 -9.55 -5.31
N LYS A 175 7.81 -9.67 -6.49
CA LYS A 175 8.08 -8.53 -7.35
C LYS A 175 7.89 -8.84 -8.83
N SER A 176 7.34 -7.90 -9.61
CA SER A 176 7.35 -7.95 -11.09
C SER A 176 6.68 -9.20 -11.66
N LEU A 177 5.57 -9.60 -11.03
CA LEU A 177 4.75 -10.75 -11.43
C LEU A 177 3.29 -10.40 -11.62
N THR A 178 2.63 -11.12 -12.52
CA THR A 178 1.16 -11.19 -12.56
C THR A 178 0.67 -12.41 -11.81
N LEU A 179 -0.27 -12.20 -10.88
CA LEU A 179 -0.90 -13.26 -10.09
C LEU A 179 -2.36 -13.44 -10.52
N LYS A 180 -2.77 -14.68 -10.73
CA LYS A 180 -4.12 -15.02 -11.20
C LYS A 180 -4.67 -16.26 -10.47
N ALA A 181 -5.84 -16.12 -9.83
CA ALA A 181 -6.51 -17.24 -9.13
C ALA A 181 -8.03 -17.30 -9.43
N PRO A 182 -8.45 -17.78 -10.62
CA PRO A 182 -9.83 -17.62 -11.11
C PRO A 182 -10.92 -18.26 -10.25
N GLY A 183 -10.63 -19.41 -9.63
CA GLY A 183 -11.51 -20.08 -8.66
C GLY A 183 -10.90 -20.14 -7.26
N GLY A 184 -9.93 -19.27 -6.97
CA GLY A 184 -9.10 -19.36 -5.76
C GLY A 184 -8.83 -18.02 -5.09
N THR A 185 -7.92 -18.07 -4.12
CA THR A 185 -7.49 -16.94 -3.31
C THR A 185 -6.01 -16.68 -3.53
N ILE A 186 -5.61 -15.42 -3.65
CA ILE A 186 -4.18 -15.08 -3.83
C ILE A 186 -3.44 -15.23 -2.49
N PHE A 187 -3.88 -14.58 -1.43
CA PHE A 187 -3.23 -14.58 -0.12
C PHE A 187 -4.11 -15.20 0.96
N ASN A 188 -3.52 -16.10 1.74
CA ASN A 188 -4.03 -16.49 3.06
C ASN A 188 -2.84 -16.58 4.01
N MET A 189 -2.34 -15.42 4.42
CA MET A 189 -1.05 -15.28 5.10
C MET A 189 -1.25 -14.79 6.53
N THR A 190 -0.62 -15.47 7.48
CA THR A 190 -0.64 -15.11 8.90
C THR A 190 0.76 -15.23 9.48
N GLY A 191 1.39 -14.09 9.73
CA GLY A 191 2.71 -13.98 10.35
C GLY A 191 2.65 -13.53 11.80
N ASN A 192 3.78 -13.02 12.29
CA ASN A 192 3.88 -12.33 13.58
C ASN A 192 4.60 -10.99 13.43
N SER A 193 4.65 -10.20 14.52
CA SER A 193 5.19 -8.84 14.54
C SER A 193 6.68 -8.72 14.20
N THR A 194 7.42 -9.83 14.11
CA THR A 194 8.83 -9.86 13.68
C THR A 194 9.02 -10.15 12.19
N ASN A 195 7.94 -10.50 11.49
CA ASN A 195 7.99 -10.87 10.09
C ASN A 195 7.50 -9.73 9.19
N SER A 196 7.97 -9.75 7.95
CA SER A 196 7.63 -8.73 6.96
C SER A 196 7.24 -9.36 5.63
N PHE A 197 6.28 -8.74 4.95
CA PHE A 197 5.88 -9.11 3.61
C PHE A 197 5.92 -7.89 2.69
N VAL A 198 6.57 -8.04 1.54
CA VAL A 198 6.68 -6.99 0.52
C VAL A 198 6.10 -7.50 -0.80
N PHE A 199 5.19 -6.73 -1.38
CA PHE A 199 4.61 -7.02 -2.69
C PHE A 199 4.69 -5.79 -3.59
N ARG A 200 5.38 -5.88 -4.72
CA ARG A 200 5.70 -4.68 -5.49
C ARG A 200 5.77 -4.88 -6.99
N ASP A 201 5.56 -3.80 -7.72
CA ASP A 201 5.71 -3.75 -9.18
C ASP A 201 4.89 -4.85 -9.89
N SER A 202 3.69 -5.16 -9.37
CA SER A 202 2.97 -6.41 -9.68
C SER A 202 1.50 -6.17 -10.00
N ILE A 203 0.89 -7.16 -10.65
CA ILE A 203 -0.51 -7.12 -11.08
C ILE A 203 -1.25 -8.32 -10.52
N VAL A 204 -2.46 -8.13 -10.01
CA VAL A 204 -3.35 -9.21 -9.58
C VAL A 204 -4.64 -9.15 -10.39
N VAL A 205 -4.90 -10.21 -11.15
CA VAL A 205 -5.96 -10.22 -12.16
C VAL A 205 -6.91 -11.39 -12.01
N ASN A 206 -8.18 -11.17 -12.36
CA ASN A 206 -9.18 -12.22 -12.60
C ASN A 206 -9.22 -13.29 -11.51
N SER A 207 -9.16 -12.87 -10.25
CA SER A 207 -9.14 -13.77 -9.10
C SER A 207 -10.48 -13.78 -8.37
N ALA A 208 -10.91 -14.95 -7.88
CA ALA A 208 -12.12 -15.03 -7.07
C ALA A 208 -11.96 -14.26 -5.75
N SER A 209 -10.75 -14.25 -5.19
CA SER A 209 -10.43 -13.45 -4.02
C SER A 209 -8.96 -13.04 -3.97
N ILE A 210 -8.68 -11.79 -3.55
CA ILE A 210 -7.32 -11.42 -3.16
C ILE A 210 -6.97 -12.05 -1.80
N GLY A 211 -7.91 -12.05 -0.85
CA GLY A 211 -7.80 -12.84 0.37
C GLY A 211 -7.37 -12.05 1.60
N THR A 212 -6.52 -12.64 2.44
CA THR A 212 -6.17 -12.08 3.76
C THR A 212 -4.67 -12.05 4.02
N ILE A 213 -4.22 -10.99 4.69
CA ILE A 213 -2.87 -10.85 5.23
C ILE A 213 -2.99 -10.36 6.67
N SER A 214 -2.35 -11.07 7.60
CA SER A 214 -2.54 -10.81 9.03
C SER A 214 -1.29 -11.05 9.89
N GLY A 215 -1.22 -10.35 11.02
CA GLY A 215 -0.26 -10.61 12.10
C GLY A 215 1.16 -10.07 11.89
N TYR A 216 1.49 -9.56 10.70
CA TYR A 216 2.84 -9.14 10.33
C TYR A 216 3.31 -7.86 11.03
N GLY A 217 4.61 -7.72 11.25
CA GLY A 217 5.20 -6.46 11.69
C GLY A 217 5.16 -5.40 10.60
N LEU A 218 5.45 -5.79 9.36
CA LEU A 218 5.39 -4.93 8.20
C LEU A 218 4.69 -5.63 7.03
N VAL A 219 3.71 -4.95 6.44
CA VAL A 219 3.20 -5.29 5.11
C VAL A 219 3.38 -4.07 4.23
N PHE A 220 4.18 -4.21 3.17
CA PHE A 220 4.45 -3.11 2.25
C PHE A 220 4.07 -3.47 0.82
N PHE A 221 3.03 -2.80 0.30
CA PHE A 221 2.66 -2.90 -1.10
C PHE A 221 3.12 -1.64 -1.84
N SER A 222 3.77 -1.80 -2.99
CA SER A 222 4.31 -0.68 -3.76
C SER A 222 4.12 -0.87 -5.26
N ILE A 223 3.34 0.01 -5.90
CA ILE A 223 3.04 -0.06 -7.35
C ILE A 223 2.39 -1.41 -7.68
N VAL A 224 1.15 -1.57 -7.21
CA VAL A 224 0.39 -2.80 -7.39
C VAL A 224 -0.96 -2.48 -8.02
N GLN A 225 -1.34 -3.26 -9.02
CA GLN A 225 -2.59 -3.10 -9.74
C GLN A 225 -3.53 -4.29 -9.52
N PHE A 226 -4.81 -4.02 -9.32
CA PHE A 226 -5.85 -5.02 -9.14
C PHE A 226 -6.92 -4.84 -10.22
N SER A 227 -7.23 -5.89 -10.99
CA SER A 227 -8.22 -5.84 -12.07
C SER A 227 -9.06 -7.13 -12.17
N GLY A 228 -10.38 -6.99 -12.32
CA GLY A 228 -11.27 -8.12 -12.57
C GLY A 228 -11.41 -9.10 -11.39
N ASN A 229 -11.10 -8.68 -10.17
CA ASN A 229 -11.19 -9.53 -8.98
C ASN A 229 -12.59 -9.46 -8.36
N THR A 230 -13.09 -10.59 -7.85
CA THR A 230 -14.47 -10.69 -7.33
C THR A 230 -14.59 -10.21 -5.88
N THR A 231 -13.54 -10.39 -5.07
CA THR A 231 -13.43 -9.85 -3.71
C THR A 231 -12.02 -9.31 -3.48
N GLY A 232 -11.90 -8.27 -2.67
CA GLY A 232 -10.63 -7.63 -2.37
C GLY A 232 -9.82 -8.31 -1.27
N ILE A 233 -9.04 -7.49 -0.57
CA ILE A 233 -8.08 -7.92 0.45
C ILE A 233 -8.46 -7.43 1.85
N THR A 234 -8.34 -8.31 2.84
CA THR A 234 -8.45 -7.95 4.26
C THR A 234 -7.08 -7.91 4.91
N TYR A 235 -6.75 -6.78 5.50
CA TYR A 235 -5.59 -6.59 6.36
C TYR A 235 -6.02 -6.65 7.82
N SER A 236 -5.28 -7.39 8.65
CA SER A 236 -5.63 -7.57 10.07
C SER A 236 -4.45 -7.70 11.00
N ASN A 237 -4.45 -6.97 12.12
CA ASN A 237 -3.42 -7.11 13.16
C ASN A 237 -1.99 -6.94 12.61
N ILE A 238 -1.76 -5.89 11.82
CA ILE A 238 -0.45 -5.60 11.22
C ILE A 238 0.09 -4.34 11.92
N SER A 239 1.33 -4.37 12.43
CA SER A 239 1.92 -3.18 13.06
C SER A 239 1.98 -2.03 12.06
N ASP A 240 2.75 -2.20 10.97
CA ASP A 240 2.89 -1.18 9.93
C ASP A 240 2.34 -1.70 8.58
N LEU A 241 1.19 -1.15 8.17
CA LEU A 241 0.62 -1.38 6.85
C LEU A 241 0.91 -0.18 5.94
N LEU A 242 1.78 -0.38 4.96
CA LEU A 242 2.20 0.65 4.01
C LEU A 242 1.72 0.28 2.60
N LEU A 243 0.93 1.16 1.99
CA LEU A 243 0.32 0.97 0.69
C LEU A 243 0.69 2.16 -0.21
N SER A 244 1.66 1.98 -1.10
CA SER A 244 2.13 3.02 -2.02
C SER A 244 1.68 2.72 -3.44
N ASN A 245 1.00 3.68 -4.07
CA ASN A 245 0.59 3.63 -5.49
C ASN A 245 -0.21 2.37 -5.83
N ILE A 246 -1.25 2.10 -5.04
CA ILE A 246 -2.17 0.98 -5.28
C ILE A 246 -3.27 1.42 -6.25
N GLY A 247 -3.43 0.68 -7.36
CA GLY A 247 -4.44 0.94 -8.38
C GLY A 247 -5.53 -0.13 -8.39
N TRP A 248 -6.76 0.27 -8.09
CA TRP A 248 -7.95 -0.58 -8.23
C TRP A 248 -8.80 -0.10 -9.41
N PHE A 249 -8.91 -0.94 -10.43
CA PHE A 249 -9.73 -0.68 -11.62
C PHE A 249 -11.23 -0.92 -11.38
N SER A 250 -12.09 -0.23 -12.13
CA SER A 250 -13.55 -0.31 -12.01
C SER A 250 -14.18 -1.68 -12.26
N ASN A 251 -13.46 -2.61 -12.88
CA ASN A 251 -13.94 -3.97 -13.14
C ASN A 251 -13.76 -4.93 -11.95
N ASN A 252 -13.25 -4.47 -10.81
CA ASN A 252 -13.27 -5.23 -9.56
C ASN A 252 -14.63 -5.09 -8.86
N SER A 253 -15.07 -6.14 -8.19
CA SER A 253 -16.32 -6.19 -7.43
C SER A 253 -16.10 -6.18 -5.91
N GLY A 254 -17.17 -5.89 -5.16
CA GLY A 254 -17.18 -5.98 -3.70
C GLY A 254 -16.35 -4.89 -3.01
N THR A 255 -15.79 -5.22 -1.85
CA THR A 255 -14.90 -4.34 -1.09
C THR A 255 -13.46 -4.60 -1.49
N TYR A 256 -12.73 -3.55 -1.88
CA TYR A 256 -11.36 -3.64 -2.38
C TYR A 256 -10.36 -3.82 -1.23
N GLU A 257 -10.46 -2.99 -0.20
CA GLU A 257 -9.58 -3.05 0.98
C GLU A 257 -10.42 -3.05 2.25
N THR A 258 -10.16 -3.98 3.17
CA THR A 258 -10.83 -4.06 4.48
C THR A 258 -9.80 -4.05 5.59
N LEU A 259 -10.00 -3.21 6.60
CA LEU A 259 -9.13 -3.11 7.77
C LEU A 259 -9.87 -3.65 9.00
N THR A 260 -9.21 -4.54 9.75
CA THR A 260 -9.73 -5.12 10.99
C THR A 260 -8.63 -5.26 12.05
N GLY A 261 -9.00 -5.33 13.33
CA GLY A 261 -8.03 -5.55 14.39
C GLY A 261 -7.20 -4.31 14.72
N THR A 262 -5.92 -4.50 15.03
CA THR A 262 -5.03 -3.43 15.54
C THR A 262 -3.90 -3.10 14.57
N PHE A 263 -3.58 -1.82 14.44
CA PHE A 263 -2.47 -1.30 13.65
C PHE A 263 -1.75 -0.18 14.40
N ASP A 264 -0.43 -0.15 14.32
CA ASP A 264 0.37 0.99 14.79
C ASP A 264 0.30 2.11 13.73
N ILE A 265 0.56 1.77 12.48
CA ILE A 265 0.47 2.66 11.32
C ILE A 265 -0.36 1.99 10.20
N VAL A 266 -1.27 2.77 9.62
CA VAL A 266 -1.84 2.49 8.31
C VAL A 266 -1.59 3.68 7.41
N GLU A 267 -0.81 3.49 6.35
CA GLU A 267 -0.50 4.52 5.37
C GLU A 267 -0.91 4.07 3.98
N LYS A 268 -1.76 4.85 3.32
CA LYS A 268 -2.07 4.71 1.90
C LYS A 268 -1.70 6.00 1.18
N GLN A 269 -0.68 5.92 0.34
CA GLN A 269 -0.15 7.06 -0.41
C GLN A 269 -0.24 6.83 -1.93
N GLY A 270 -0.90 7.74 -2.63
CA GLY A 270 -1.01 7.73 -4.08
C GLY A 270 -1.81 6.54 -4.65
N GLY A 271 -1.88 6.47 -5.99
CA GLY A 271 -2.68 5.48 -6.70
C GLY A 271 -4.13 5.90 -6.89
N PHE A 272 -5.02 4.95 -7.16
CA PHE A 272 -6.43 5.22 -7.42
C PHE A 272 -7.33 4.05 -7.03
N SER A 273 -8.59 4.34 -6.80
CA SER A 273 -9.66 3.35 -6.62
C SER A 273 -10.89 3.83 -7.38
N GLU A 274 -11.13 3.18 -8.52
CA GLU A 274 -12.30 3.44 -9.35
C GLU A 274 -13.42 2.47 -8.97
N LEU A 275 -14.53 3.02 -8.49
CA LEU A 275 -15.57 2.31 -7.74
C LEU A 275 -16.90 2.48 -8.44
N ASN A 276 -17.48 1.38 -8.94
CA ASN A 276 -18.75 1.41 -9.66
C ASN A 276 -19.82 0.56 -8.95
N GLY A 277 -21.08 0.97 -9.10
CA GLY A 277 -22.22 0.25 -8.51
C GLY A 277 -22.12 0.14 -6.99
N ALA A 278 -22.09 -1.10 -6.48
CA ALA A 278 -22.02 -1.40 -5.04
C ALA A 278 -20.58 -1.60 -4.50
N ALA A 279 -19.55 -1.28 -5.31
CA ALA A 279 -18.16 -1.45 -4.88
C ALA A 279 -17.79 -0.45 -3.77
N ILE A 280 -17.00 -0.91 -2.81
CA ILE A 280 -16.45 -0.12 -1.69
C ILE A 280 -14.93 -0.12 -1.78
N GLY A 281 -14.31 1.06 -1.69
CA GLY A 281 -12.85 1.19 -1.79
C GLY A 281 -12.17 0.75 -0.51
N LEU A 282 -12.65 1.27 0.62
CA LEU A 282 -12.11 0.96 1.94
C LEU A 282 -13.22 0.68 2.95
N ASP A 283 -13.12 -0.42 3.69
CA ASP A 283 -14.01 -0.75 4.80
C ASP A 283 -13.26 -0.68 6.14
N VAL A 284 -13.73 0.23 6.99
CA VAL A 284 -13.28 0.45 8.38
C VAL A 284 -14.43 0.35 9.38
N SER A 285 -15.58 -0.17 8.96
CA SER A 285 -16.81 -0.25 9.77
C SER A 285 -16.72 -1.21 10.96
N SER A 286 -15.71 -2.08 10.95
CA SER A 286 -15.34 -2.94 12.10
C SER A 286 -14.72 -2.16 13.27
N ASN A 287 -14.45 -0.85 13.10
CA ASN A 287 -13.75 0.02 14.03
C ASN A 287 -12.35 -0.50 14.41
N PRO A 288 -11.42 -0.68 13.44
CA PRO A 288 -10.07 -1.11 13.77
C PRO A 288 -9.38 -0.09 14.68
N THR A 289 -8.51 -0.58 15.57
CA THR A 289 -7.69 0.29 16.41
C THR A 289 -6.47 0.71 15.61
N VAL A 290 -6.40 1.98 15.24
CA VAL A 290 -5.29 2.53 14.45
C VAL A 290 -4.55 3.57 15.26
N GLY A 291 -3.25 3.37 15.47
CA GLY A 291 -2.38 4.32 16.16
C GLY A 291 -2.21 5.62 15.34
N LYS A 292 -1.86 5.48 14.06
CA LYS A 292 -1.69 6.57 13.11
C LYS A 292 -2.18 6.17 11.72
N GLY A 293 -3.28 6.77 11.29
CA GLY A 293 -3.85 6.55 9.96
C GLY A 293 -3.54 7.70 9.01
N ILE A 294 -3.04 7.41 7.82
CA ILE A 294 -2.67 8.39 6.80
C ILE A 294 -3.22 7.94 5.45
N LEU A 295 -4.13 8.72 4.87
CA LEU A 295 -4.60 8.58 3.49
C LEU A 295 -4.26 9.86 2.74
N THR A 296 -3.41 9.77 1.72
CA THR A 296 -2.99 10.97 0.95
C THR A 296 -2.78 10.64 -0.52
N GLY A 297 -3.30 11.50 -1.40
CA GLY A 297 -3.01 11.46 -2.84
C GLY A 297 -3.64 10.30 -3.62
N ALA A 298 -4.20 9.28 -2.95
CA ALA A 298 -4.99 8.25 -3.60
C ALA A 298 -6.33 8.84 -4.06
N SER A 299 -6.66 8.71 -5.35
CA SER A 299 -7.93 9.20 -5.91
C SER A 299 -9.04 8.16 -5.76
N PHE A 300 -10.17 8.56 -5.19
CA PHE A 300 -11.40 7.77 -5.15
C PHE A 300 -12.39 8.35 -6.16
N SER A 301 -12.86 7.53 -7.10
CA SER A 301 -13.73 7.99 -8.20
C SER A 301 -14.68 6.90 -8.65
N GLY A 302 -15.57 7.22 -9.58
CA GLY A 302 -16.52 6.27 -10.17
C GLY A 302 -17.97 6.52 -9.73
N THR A 303 -18.85 5.59 -10.06
CA THR A 303 -20.31 5.72 -9.90
C THR A 303 -20.86 5.20 -8.56
N SER A 304 -20.01 4.63 -7.69
CA SER A 304 -20.44 4.16 -6.37
C SER A 304 -20.96 5.33 -5.51
N THR A 305 -22.00 5.07 -4.73
CA THR A 305 -22.59 6.04 -3.80
C THR A 305 -21.82 6.16 -2.48
N GLU A 306 -20.96 5.19 -2.17
CA GLU A 306 -20.18 5.13 -0.95
C GLU A 306 -18.78 4.60 -1.25
N TYR A 307 -17.76 5.46 -1.17
CA TYR A 307 -16.37 5.05 -1.42
C TYR A 307 -15.71 4.41 -0.20
N VAL A 308 -16.12 4.81 1.01
CA VAL A 308 -15.59 4.30 2.26
C VAL A 308 -16.75 3.86 3.15
N LYS A 309 -16.73 2.59 3.55
CA LYS A 309 -17.64 2.10 4.59
C LYS A 309 -17.06 2.49 5.94
N LYS A 310 -17.58 3.61 6.45
CA LYS A 310 -17.01 4.38 7.57
C LYS A 310 -16.98 3.66 8.90
N TYR A 311 -16.18 4.18 9.83
CA TYR A 311 -16.25 3.83 11.25
C TYR A 311 -17.68 3.98 11.75
N THR A 312 -18.14 3.02 12.57
CA THR A 312 -19.46 3.09 13.21
C THR A 312 -19.40 3.79 14.57
N VAL A 313 -18.20 3.93 15.15
CA VAL A 313 -17.94 4.66 16.40
C VAL A 313 -16.76 5.61 16.22
N GLY A 314 -16.89 6.84 16.72
CA GLY A 314 -15.80 7.83 16.74
C GLY A 314 -15.60 8.62 15.45
N SER A 315 -16.29 8.29 14.36
CA SER A 315 -16.41 9.15 13.17
C SER A 315 -17.28 10.38 13.47
N TYR A 316 -17.14 11.42 12.66
CA TYR A 316 -18.01 12.61 12.73
C TYR A 316 -19.07 12.61 11.63
N SER A 317 -20.12 13.40 11.83
CA SER A 317 -21.21 13.51 10.85
C SER A 317 -20.69 14.05 9.51
N GLY A 318 -20.95 13.33 8.42
CA GLY A 318 -20.44 13.68 7.08
C GLY A 318 -19.00 13.23 6.81
N TYR A 319 -18.36 12.54 7.74
CA TYR A 319 -16.97 12.08 7.67
C TYR A 319 -16.87 10.57 7.91
N ASN A 320 -15.74 9.97 7.51
CA ASN A 320 -15.57 8.52 7.46
C ASN A 320 -14.70 7.96 8.59
N PHE A 321 -13.80 8.75 9.16
CA PHE A 321 -12.75 8.27 10.06
C PHE A 321 -12.76 8.95 11.44
N ASN A 322 -12.22 8.23 12.43
CA ASN A 322 -11.98 8.78 13.77
C ASN A 322 -10.72 9.68 13.80
N ASN A 323 -10.40 10.25 14.97
CA ASN A 323 -9.30 11.21 15.17
C ASN A 323 -7.88 10.64 15.09
N ALA A 324 -7.72 9.35 14.83
CA ALA A 324 -6.42 8.77 14.51
C ALA A 324 -5.98 9.02 13.05
N TRP A 325 -6.90 9.46 12.19
CA TRP A 325 -6.68 9.59 10.75
C TRP A 325 -6.42 11.03 10.30
N THR A 326 -5.51 11.15 9.33
CA THR A 326 -5.35 12.31 8.45
C THR A 326 -5.65 11.86 7.03
N VAL A 327 -6.66 12.47 6.39
CA VAL A 327 -7.17 12.11 5.07
C VAL A 327 -7.15 13.34 4.16
N ASP A 328 -6.45 13.22 3.04
CA ASP A 328 -6.39 14.20 1.96
C ASP A 328 -6.34 13.46 0.62
N CYS A 329 -7.51 13.00 0.19
CA CYS A 329 -7.70 12.16 -0.98
C CYS A 329 -8.79 12.77 -1.87
N PRO A 330 -8.53 12.99 -3.17
CA PRO A 330 -9.59 13.36 -4.11
C PRO A 330 -10.75 12.36 -4.05
N GLY A 331 -11.99 12.86 -4.01
CA GLY A 331 -13.20 12.06 -3.88
C GLY A 331 -13.64 11.76 -2.45
N LEU A 332 -12.80 12.04 -1.44
CA LEU A 332 -13.16 11.94 -0.03
C LEU A 332 -13.18 13.33 0.62
N PRO A 333 -14.00 13.55 1.67
CA PRO A 333 -13.85 14.71 2.53
C PRO A 333 -12.45 14.76 3.15
N VAL A 334 -11.86 15.96 3.21
CA VAL A 334 -10.58 16.14 3.91
C VAL A 334 -10.83 16.05 5.41
N GLU A 335 -10.13 15.14 6.08
CA GLU A 335 -10.30 14.86 7.51
C GLU A 335 -8.96 15.00 8.23
N SER A 336 -8.81 16.06 9.02
CA SER A 336 -7.60 16.25 9.82
C SER A 336 -7.88 17.17 10.99
N ASP A 337 -7.02 17.11 12.01
CA ASP A 337 -7.04 18.10 13.10
C ASP A 337 -6.91 19.53 12.52
N GLN A 338 -6.15 19.68 11.42
CA GLN A 338 -6.19 20.71 10.37
C GLN A 338 -7.46 21.57 10.27
N LEU A 339 -8.54 20.85 10.00
CA LEU A 339 -9.82 21.39 9.59
C LEU A 339 -10.88 21.26 10.68
N ALA A 340 -10.44 20.95 11.90
CA ALA A 340 -11.31 20.86 13.05
C ALA A 340 -12.15 22.14 13.17
N SER A 341 -13.46 21.97 13.19
CA SER A 341 -14.41 23.06 13.15
C SER A 341 -15.72 22.67 13.80
N GLY A 342 -16.45 23.69 14.25
CA GLY A 342 -17.75 23.50 14.86
C GLY A 342 -18.52 24.81 14.90
N ASN A 343 -19.84 24.69 14.88
CA ASN A 343 -20.72 25.82 15.10
C ASN A 343 -21.85 25.40 16.03
N ILE A 344 -22.13 26.22 17.03
CA ILE A 344 -23.34 26.11 17.85
C ILE A 344 -24.18 27.37 17.70
N TYR A 345 -25.49 27.23 17.73
CA TYR A 345 -26.40 28.37 17.76
C TYR A 345 -27.63 28.08 18.62
N TYR A 346 -28.20 29.13 19.21
CA TYR A 346 -29.45 29.06 19.95
C TYR A 346 -30.61 28.75 19.01
N ASP A 347 -31.40 27.74 19.34
CA ASP A 347 -32.53 27.25 18.53
C ASP A 347 -33.91 27.57 19.14
N GLY A 348 -33.95 28.30 20.26
CA GLY A 348 -35.19 28.72 20.89
C GLY A 348 -35.84 29.95 20.25
N ASP A 349 -36.90 30.45 20.88
CA ASP A 349 -37.70 31.56 20.36
C ASP A 349 -36.92 32.89 20.36
N ILE A 350 -36.80 33.50 19.18
CA ILE A 350 -36.09 34.77 18.96
C ILE A 350 -36.88 36.00 19.43
N THR A 351 -38.18 35.87 19.71
CA THR A 351 -39.01 36.99 20.18
C THR A 351 -38.93 37.18 21.69
N SER A 352 -38.79 36.08 22.43
CA SER A 352 -38.69 36.08 23.90
C SER A 352 -37.26 35.87 24.39
N GLY A 353 -36.44 35.09 23.67
CA GLY A 353 -35.10 34.69 24.09
C GLY A 353 -35.10 33.82 25.36
N PHE A 354 -33.91 33.40 25.78
CA PHE A 354 -33.75 32.81 27.11
C PHE A 354 -33.34 33.88 28.13
N ARG A 355 -33.80 33.73 29.37
CA ARG A 355 -33.47 34.67 30.46
C ARG A 355 -32.29 34.15 31.25
N GLN A 356 -31.38 35.04 31.62
CA GLN A 356 -30.24 34.75 32.48
C GLN A 356 -30.25 35.70 33.68
N SER A 357 -30.32 35.14 34.88
CA SER A 357 -30.13 35.88 36.12
C SER A 357 -28.66 36.21 36.31
N VAL A 358 -28.39 37.46 36.70
CA VAL A 358 -27.04 38.02 36.80
C VAL A 358 -26.84 38.66 38.17
N SER A 359 -25.79 38.24 38.86
CA SER A 359 -25.31 38.86 40.10
C SER A 359 -24.20 39.86 39.77
N ASN A 360 -24.13 40.97 40.52
CA ASN A 360 -23.10 41.97 40.30
C ASN A 360 -21.68 41.40 40.50
N GLY A 361 -20.75 41.75 39.61
CA GLY A 361 -19.33 41.40 39.73
C GLY A 361 -18.98 39.93 39.53
N THR A 362 -19.96 39.03 39.37
CA THR A 362 -19.72 37.59 39.23
C THR A 362 -19.92 37.16 37.78
N ALA A 363 -18.97 36.41 37.23
CA ALA A 363 -19.09 35.83 35.89
C ALA A 363 -20.10 34.67 35.89
N PHE A 364 -20.89 34.55 34.83
CA PHE A 364 -21.92 33.53 34.66
C PHE A 364 -21.82 32.87 33.28
N ASN A 365 -22.06 31.57 33.22
CA ASN A 365 -22.17 30.83 31.98
C ASN A 365 -23.53 31.16 31.33
N LEU A 366 -23.56 31.42 30.02
CA LEU A 366 -24.79 31.71 29.27
C LEU A 366 -25.60 30.44 28.98
N ILE A 367 -26.05 29.74 30.03
CA ILE A 367 -26.91 28.55 29.91
C ILE A 367 -28.40 28.87 30.11
N GLY A 368 -28.71 30.11 30.50
CA GLY A 368 -30.06 30.52 30.86
C GLY A 368 -30.49 29.98 32.22
N ASN A 369 -31.55 30.57 32.75
CA ASN A 369 -32.17 30.12 33.99
C ASN A 369 -32.73 28.71 33.79
N SER A 370 -32.35 27.79 34.67
CA SER A 370 -32.70 26.37 34.57
C SER A 370 -32.30 25.71 33.24
N ASN A 371 -31.14 26.08 32.68
CA ASN A 371 -30.59 25.52 31.42
C ASN A 371 -31.50 25.71 30.20
N SER A 372 -32.20 26.85 30.14
CA SER A 372 -33.14 27.18 29.06
C SER A 372 -32.51 27.58 27.72
N ASN A 373 -31.19 27.75 27.66
CA ASN A 373 -30.48 28.03 26.41
C ASN A 373 -30.28 26.76 25.57
N THR A 374 -31.29 26.28 24.86
CA THR A 374 -31.10 25.14 23.96
C THR A 374 -30.24 25.56 22.75
N THR A 375 -29.13 24.84 22.51
CA THR A 375 -28.25 25.11 21.37
C THR A 375 -28.15 23.90 20.43
N THR A 376 -28.31 24.15 19.14
CA THR A 376 -28.06 23.17 18.09
C THR A 376 -26.62 23.27 17.60
N ALA A 377 -25.98 22.11 17.37
CA ALA A 377 -24.61 22.02 16.86
C ALA A 377 -24.57 21.50 15.42
N VAL A 378 -23.82 22.18 14.54
CA VAL A 378 -23.69 21.86 13.12
C VAL A 378 -22.23 21.96 12.67
N ASN A 379 -21.91 21.32 11.54
CA ASN A 379 -20.58 21.32 10.92
C ASN A 379 -19.46 20.92 11.90
N LEU A 380 -19.70 19.85 12.67
CA LEU A 380 -18.75 19.34 13.65
C LEU A 380 -17.73 18.40 12.99
N LEU A 381 -16.49 18.85 12.85
CA LEU A 381 -15.34 18.01 12.54
C LEU A 381 -14.36 18.10 13.71
N ARG A 382 -14.03 16.96 14.34
CA ARG A 382 -13.14 16.92 15.53
C ARG A 382 -13.63 17.84 16.66
N MET A 383 -14.94 18.06 16.73
CA MET A 383 -15.62 18.88 17.74
C MET A 383 -16.87 18.16 18.22
N SER A 384 -17.33 18.49 19.43
CA SER A 384 -18.65 18.08 19.95
C SER A 384 -19.27 19.19 20.79
N SER A 385 -20.59 19.11 20.98
CA SER A 385 -21.34 20.02 21.85
C SER A 385 -22.19 19.21 22.82
N PRO A 386 -21.58 18.60 23.87
CA PRO A 386 -22.30 17.70 24.78
C PRO A 386 -23.27 18.44 25.71
N GLN A 387 -23.12 19.76 25.83
CA GLN A 387 -23.96 20.63 26.65
C GLN A 387 -24.24 21.91 25.88
N ASN A 388 -25.30 22.61 26.29
CA ASN A 388 -25.64 23.90 25.74
C ASN A 388 -24.51 24.92 25.97
N ASN A 389 -24.29 25.81 25.00
CA ASN A 389 -23.25 26.83 25.05
C ASN A 389 -21.82 26.28 25.22
N LYS A 390 -21.56 25.02 24.80
CA LYS A 390 -20.25 24.38 24.97
C LYS A 390 -19.77 23.72 23.69
N LEU A 391 -18.60 24.12 23.20
CA LEU A 391 -17.89 23.42 22.12
C LEU A 391 -16.63 22.78 22.68
N THR A 392 -16.52 21.45 22.54
CA THR A 392 -15.40 20.64 23.05
C THR A 392 -14.57 20.10 21.89
N TYR A 393 -13.27 20.30 21.95
CA TYR A 393 -12.33 19.80 20.95
C TYR A 393 -12.03 18.32 21.14
N LEU A 394 -12.19 17.52 20.09
CA LEU A 394 -12.02 16.06 20.08
C LEU A 394 -10.88 15.60 19.15
N GLY A 395 -10.03 16.50 18.67
CA GLY A 395 -8.86 16.12 17.88
C GLY A 395 -7.76 15.48 18.74
N LYS A 396 -6.65 15.10 18.12
CA LYS A 396 -5.57 14.34 18.78
C LYS A 396 -4.40 15.21 19.21
N LYS A 397 -4.16 16.32 18.53
CA LYS A 397 -3.06 17.26 18.83
C LYS A 397 -3.61 18.60 19.32
N THR A 398 -2.93 19.22 20.28
CA THR A 398 -3.24 20.60 20.69
C THR A 398 -3.16 21.56 19.49
N ARG A 399 -4.14 22.45 19.36
CA ARG A 399 -4.20 23.43 18.26
C ARG A 399 -4.71 24.79 18.74
N THR A 400 -4.30 25.82 18.01
CA THR A 400 -4.88 27.16 18.10
C THR A 400 -6.05 27.28 17.14
N PHE A 401 -7.15 27.82 17.62
CA PHE A 401 -8.40 28.04 16.89
C PHE A 401 -8.74 29.52 16.86
N GLN A 402 -9.40 29.96 15.79
CA GLN A 402 -10.11 31.23 15.76
C GLN A 402 -11.54 31.02 16.25
N ILE A 403 -12.00 31.90 17.12
CA ILE A 403 -13.37 31.91 17.62
C ILE A 403 -14.07 33.14 17.07
N ASN A 404 -15.28 32.95 16.56
CA ASN A 404 -16.20 34.03 16.26
C ASN A 404 -17.56 33.70 16.87
N ALA A 405 -18.03 34.57 17.75
CA ALA A 405 -19.34 34.43 18.37
C ALA A 405 -20.13 35.74 18.27
N THR A 406 -21.44 35.62 18.23
CA THR A 406 -22.36 36.78 18.22
C THR A 406 -23.51 36.53 19.18
N LEU A 407 -23.95 37.60 19.84
CA LEU A 407 -25.05 37.58 20.80
C LEU A 407 -25.99 38.75 20.53
N SER A 408 -27.29 38.51 20.51
CA SER A 408 -28.30 39.56 20.60
C SER A 408 -28.87 39.59 22.02
N VAL A 409 -28.60 40.65 22.77
CA VAL A 409 -28.88 40.71 24.22
C VAL A 409 -29.58 42.01 24.60
N ARG A 410 -30.52 41.90 25.53
CA ARG A 410 -31.22 43.02 26.19
C ARG A 410 -31.08 42.91 27.70
N GLY A 411 -30.78 44.02 28.36
CA GLY A 411 -30.89 44.12 29.82
C GLY A 411 -32.33 44.47 30.21
N GLU A 412 -32.93 43.75 31.15
CA GLU A 412 -34.39 43.83 31.35
C GLU A 412 -34.82 44.70 32.53
N THR A 413 -33.91 44.99 33.46
CA THR A 413 -34.30 45.47 34.80
C THR A 413 -33.88 46.90 35.09
N LEU A 414 -32.67 47.32 34.71
CA LEU A 414 -32.12 48.64 35.04
C LEU A 414 -31.29 49.21 33.88
N SER A 415 -31.53 50.47 33.54
CA SER A 415 -30.66 51.26 32.66
C SER A 415 -29.38 51.67 33.39
N GLY A 416 -28.31 51.95 32.64
CA GLY A 416 -26.99 52.29 33.16
C GLY A 416 -26.09 51.11 33.52
N ASN A 417 -26.61 49.87 33.52
CA ASN A 417 -25.79 48.67 33.73
C ASN A 417 -24.81 48.44 32.58
N PHE A 418 -23.61 47.96 32.93
CA PHE A 418 -22.59 47.50 32.00
C PHE A 418 -22.42 45.99 32.12
N TYR A 419 -22.43 45.31 30.98
CA TYR A 419 -22.15 43.88 30.87
C TYR A 419 -20.94 43.68 29.97
N ALA A 420 -20.07 42.76 30.37
CA ALA A 420 -19.07 42.16 29.50
C ALA A 420 -19.56 40.78 29.05
N PHE A 421 -19.27 40.42 27.80
CA PHE A 421 -19.38 39.06 27.29
C PHE A 421 -18.02 38.64 26.74
N PHE A 422 -17.64 37.39 26.98
CA PHE A 422 -16.32 36.86 26.64
C PHE A 422 -16.37 35.35 26.55
N ILE A 423 -15.30 34.75 26.05
CA ILE A 423 -15.11 33.30 26.05
C ILE A 423 -14.37 32.87 27.31
N ARG A 424 -14.79 31.75 27.89
CA ARG A 424 -13.96 30.98 28.81
C ARG A 424 -13.54 29.66 28.21
N LYS A 425 -12.29 29.30 28.44
CA LYS A 425 -11.80 27.93 28.30
C LYS A 425 -12.02 27.17 29.61
N ASN A 426 -12.51 25.94 29.50
CA ASN A 426 -12.68 25.01 30.63
C ASN A 426 -13.45 25.62 31.83
N GLY A 427 -14.40 26.51 31.56
CA GLY A 427 -15.26 27.19 32.54
C GLY A 427 -14.57 28.20 33.48
N SER A 428 -13.24 28.29 33.48
CA SER A 428 -12.46 29.07 34.47
C SER A 428 -11.50 30.07 33.84
N ASP A 429 -10.86 29.71 32.73
CA ASP A 429 -9.85 30.54 32.06
C ASP A 429 -10.53 31.55 31.13
N SER A 430 -10.69 32.79 31.59
CA SER A 430 -11.23 33.88 30.76
C SER A 430 -10.23 34.34 29.71
N LEU A 431 -10.64 34.32 28.45
CA LEU A 431 -9.90 34.86 27.31
C LEU A 431 -10.14 36.37 27.24
N ILE A 432 -9.27 37.15 27.88
CA ILE A 432 -9.44 38.61 28.08
C ILE A 432 -9.55 39.36 26.75
N GLU A 433 -8.86 38.89 25.71
CA GLU A 433 -8.87 39.42 24.35
C GLU A 433 -10.24 39.30 23.66
N THR A 434 -11.14 38.45 24.17
CA THR A 434 -12.48 38.24 23.61
C THR A 434 -13.56 39.13 24.22
N ASN A 435 -13.20 40.01 25.16
CA ASN A 435 -14.16 40.88 25.86
C ASN A 435 -14.89 41.84 24.90
N THR A 436 -16.22 41.79 24.91
CA THR A 436 -17.11 42.81 24.33
C THR A 436 -17.99 43.41 25.41
N LEU A 437 -18.39 44.67 25.24
CA LEU A 437 -19.13 45.42 26.24
C LEU A 437 -20.49 45.87 25.72
N MET A 438 -21.50 45.74 26.57
CA MET A 438 -22.84 46.27 26.37
C MET A 438 -23.18 47.24 27.50
N ARG A 439 -23.65 48.44 27.15
CA ARG A 439 -24.33 49.36 28.09
C ARG A 439 -25.83 49.30 27.86
N VAL A 440 -26.61 49.17 28.93
CA VAL A 440 -28.07 49.27 28.86
C VAL A 440 -28.48 50.75 28.87
N ASN A 441 -28.83 51.31 27.72
CA ASN A 441 -29.36 52.67 27.64
C ASN A 441 -30.87 52.70 27.93
N ASN A 442 -31.60 51.76 27.35
CA ASN A 442 -33.01 51.51 27.57
C ASN A 442 -33.23 49.99 27.73
N THR A 443 -34.15 49.60 28.63
CA THR A 443 -34.49 48.19 28.89
C THR A 443 -35.27 47.52 27.76
N SER A 444 -35.69 48.28 26.74
CA SER A 444 -36.29 47.78 25.51
C SER A 444 -35.28 47.54 24.39
N ASP A 445 -34.07 48.11 24.48
CA ASP A 445 -33.09 48.05 23.41
C ASP A 445 -32.41 46.68 23.34
N ILE A 446 -32.30 46.13 22.12
CA ILE A 446 -31.53 44.92 21.85
C ILE A 446 -30.19 45.35 21.27
N SER A 447 -29.10 44.88 21.89
CA SER A 447 -27.75 45.10 21.40
C SER A 447 -27.19 43.85 20.73
N SER A 448 -26.46 44.02 19.65
CA SER A 448 -25.66 42.95 19.04
C SER A 448 -24.22 43.07 19.51
N ASN A 449 -23.68 41.98 20.03
CA ASN A 449 -22.32 41.89 20.54
C ASN A 449 -21.54 40.86 19.73
N ALA A 450 -20.46 41.28 19.10
CA ALA A 450 -19.54 40.40 18.40
C ALA A 450 -18.35 40.09 19.31
N ILE A 451 -18.01 38.80 19.41
CA ILE A 451 -16.92 38.25 20.21
C ILE A 451 -15.97 37.59 19.22
N SER A 452 -14.70 37.95 19.25
CA SER A 452 -13.68 37.33 18.40
C SER A 452 -12.38 37.19 19.17
N GLY A 453 -11.62 36.15 18.86
CA GLY A 453 -10.29 35.93 19.43
C GLY A 453 -9.74 34.57 19.06
N THR A 454 -8.69 34.16 19.76
CA THR A 454 -8.00 32.89 19.51
C THR A 454 -7.85 32.10 20.80
N VAL A 455 -7.94 30.78 20.71
CA VAL A 455 -7.75 29.90 21.86
C VAL A 455 -6.87 28.72 21.49
N GLU A 456 -5.99 28.30 22.39
CA GLU A 456 -5.33 27.00 22.28
C GLU A 456 -6.13 25.95 23.04
N LEU A 457 -6.53 24.88 22.34
CA LEU A 457 -7.29 23.75 22.91
C LEU A 457 -6.49 22.46 22.76
N ALA A 458 -6.23 21.80 23.89
CA ALA A 458 -5.81 20.41 23.95
C ALA A 458 -7.02 19.49 23.77
N PRO A 459 -6.82 18.19 23.44
CA PRO A 459 -7.92 17.24 23.37
C PRO A 459 -8.78 17.26 24.64
N ASN A 460 -10.10 17.36 24.46
CA ASN A 460 -11.15 17.50 25.47
C ASN A 460 -11.25 18.87 26.17
N ASP A 461 -10.40 19.85 25.83
CA ASP A 461 -10.66 21.23 26.23
C ASP A 461 -11.93 21.74 25.54
N TYR A 462 -12.64 22.64 26.22
CA TYR A 462 -13.86 23.24 25.70
C TYR A 462 -13.92 24.74 25.91
N ILE A 463 -14.73 25.39 25.08
CA ILE A 463 -15.05 26.82 25.20
C ILE A 463 -16.54 27.04 25.41
N GLU A 464 -16.85 28.12 26.11
CA GLU A 464 -18.21 28.56 26.40
C GLU A 464 -18.27 30.09 26.36
N ILE A 465 -19.44 30.66 26.03
CA ILE A 465 -19.66 32.09 26.16
C ILE A 465 -20.10 32.41 27.58
N TRP A 466 -19.40 33.34 28.22
CA TRP A 466 -19.68 33.81 29.57
C TRP A 466 -20.02 35.29 29.54
N GLY A 467 -20.75 35.74 30.56
CA GLY A 467 -21.03 37.14 30.79
C GLY A 467 -20.63 37.57 32.21
N GLN A 468 -20.49 38.87 32.43
CA GLN A 468 -20.29 39.46 33.74
C GLN A 468 -20.91 40.87 33.79
N ARG A 469 -21.65 41.18 34.86
CA ARG A 469 -22.06 42.57 35.12
C ARG A 469 -20.91 43.32 35.79
N LEU A 470 -20.49 44.42 35.18
CA LEU A 470 -19.34 45.21 35.61
C LEU A 470 -19.69 46.30 36.62
N ILE A 471 -20.90 46.88 36.53
CA ILE A 471 -21.34 48.00 37.37
C ILE A 471 -22.79 47.79 37.82
N GLY A 472 -23.05 48.11 39.10
CA GLY A 472 -24.37 48.14 39.70
C GLY A 472 -24.42 47.47 41.08
N SER A 473 -25.62 47.23 41.58
CA SER A 473 -25.87 46.48 42.82
C SER A 473 -27.02 45.49 42.63
N GLY A 474 -27.08 44.49 43.51
CA GLY A 474 -28.12 43.46 43.54
C GLY A 474 -28.14 42.52 42.32
N ASN A 475 -29.23 41.77 42.21
CA ASN A 475 -29.48 40.83 41.13
C ASN A 475 -30.31 41.51 40.02
N THR A 476 -30.04 41.15 38.78
CA THR A 476 -30.70 41.66 37.57
C THR A 476 -30.89 40.52 36.58
N SER A 477 -31.56 40.74 35.45
CA SER A 477 -31.62 39.78 34.36
C SER A 477 -31.26 40.39 33.00
N ILE A 478 -30.77 39.52 32.12
CA ILE A 478 -30.67 39.76 30.69
C ILE A 478 -31.55 38.75 29.94
N ALA A 479 -32.03 39.14 28.76
CA ALA A 479 -32.62 38.24 27.79
C ALA A 479 -31.68 38.11 26.59
N VAL A 480 -31.41 36.89 26.16
CA VAL A 480 -30.57 36.57 24.98
C VAL A 480 -31.47 35.99 23.91
N PHE A 481 -31.60 36.70 22.79
CA PHE A 481 -32.49 36.35 21.67
C PHE A 481 -31.80 35.51 20.61
N SER A 482 -30.49 35.68 20.47
CA SER A 482 -29.67 34.89 19.57
C SER A 482 -28.30 34.68 20.18
N LEU A 483 -27.75 33.49 19.97
CA LEU A 483 -26.39 33.12 20.27
C LEU A 483 -25.88 32.30 19.10
N ASN A 484 -24.71 32.62 18.59
CA ASN A 484 -24.00 31.83 17.61
C ASN A 484 -22.53 31.82 17.98
N MET A 485 -21.87 30.66 17.94
CA MET A 485 -20.45 30.50 18.19
C MET A 485 -19.86 29.51 17.20
N ASN A 486 -18.93 30.00 16.41
CA ASN A 486 -18.15 29.24 15.45
C ASN A 486 -16.68 29.16 15.90
N ILE A 487 -16.08 28.00 15.64
CA ILE A 487 -14.65 27.73 15.85
C ILE A 487 -14.07 27.09 14.58
N LYS A 488 -12.85 27.50 14.19
CA LYS A 488 -12.12 26.96 13.04
C LYS A 488 -10.60 27.03 13.23
#